data_AF-A0A945QZ39-F1
#
_entry.id   AF-A0A945QZ39-F1
#
_cell.length_a   1.000
_cell.length_b   1.000
_cell.length_c   1.000
_cell.angle_alpha   90.00
_cell.angle_beta   90.00
_cell.angle_gamma   90.00
#
_symmetry.space_group_name_H-M   'P 1'
#
loop_
_entity.id
_entity.type
_entity.pdbx_description
1 polymer ?
#
loop_
_entity_poly.entity_id
_entity_poly.type
_entity_poly.pdbx_seq_one_letter_code
_entity_poly.pdbx_strand_id
1 'polypeptide(L)'
;TRVIGLRDCSVQRNNQKLLEESGSTLLSEQLRSEVFACAAKIADAVDYIGAGTVEFIYDVPSDAIYFMEMNTRLQVEHPVTEAVTGIDIVKQQFLIASGESVEHLTASETGYGLEVRVNAERCVIDGDGEVTFMPTPGKITKYQLPARDDVDLISMVDEGKTVSPFYDSLIIQIIIHGENRIDAIDRMRSYLETVVIEGVSTNISLVKRILSDEVFREGDYDTTYLPKFLNRIDVPALIDEIDEASGSRGDVVDLDSLRIEGSQELRVLSPSTGVFYRTPSPSEPEYVNVGSEVEVDEVLCVLEAMKMFAPFRLTSCAGASGALYPAGQRYRINRINVSNGQQVNEGDLLFVIEPLAAEPGP
;
A
#
# COMPACT_ATOMS: atom_id res chain seq x y z
N THR A 1 -17.62 15.17 -26.38
CA THR A 1 -17.08 14.23 -25.39
C THR A 1 -17.93 12.96 -25.25
N ARG A 2 -17.33 11.83 -24.84
CA ARG A 2 -18.03 10.60 -24.39
C ARG A 2 -17.65 10.30 -22.94
N VAL A 3 -18.65 10.21 -22.05
CA VAL A 3 -18.48 9.75 -20.67
C VAL A 3 -18.85 8.27 -20.65
N ILE A 4 -17.93 7.43 -20.19
CA ILE A 4 -18.03 5.97 -20.38
C ILE A 4 -18.26 5.17 -19.10
N GLY A 5 -18.25 5.81 -17.93
CA GLY A 5 -18.56 5.12 -16.69
C GLY A 5 -18.41 6.00 -15.46
N LEU A 6 -18.79 5.45 -14.32
CA LEU A 6 -18.59 6.00 -12.99
C LEU A 6 -17.70 5.05 -12.19
N ARG A 7 -16.90 5.58 -11.26
CA ARG A 7 -16.18 4.75 -10.30
C ARG A 7 -16.34 5.26 -8.88
N ASP A 8 -16.52 4.35 -7.94
CA ASP A 8 -16.42 4.63 -6.50
C ASP A 8 -15.04 4.19 -6.02
N CYS A 9 -14.33 5.11 -5.37
CA CYS A 9 -12.96 4.92 -4.91
C CYS A 9 -12.83 5.25 -3.41
N SER A 10 -13.94 5.18 -2.67
CA SER A 10 -14.01 5.67 -1.29
C SER A 10 -13.22 4.81 -0.31
N VAL A 11 -12.94 3.54 -0.64
CA VAL A 11 -12.10 2.67 0.20
C VAL A 11 -10.62 3.00 -0.04
N GLN A 12 -10.09 3.85 0.83
CA GLN A 12 -8.74 4.39 0.73
C GLN A 12 -8.04 4.49 2.11
N ARG A 13 -6.71 4.62 2.06
CA ARG A 13 -5.84 4.89 3.23
C ARG A 13 -4.96 6.10 2.94
N ASN A 14 -5.03 7.16 3.73
CA ASN A 14 -4.19 8.36 3.54
C ASN A 14 -4.20 8.86 2.07
N ASN A 15 -5.40 8.91 1.46
CA ASN A 15 -5.62 9.28 0.05
C ASN A 15 -5.04 8.28 -0.99
N GLN A 16 -4.64 7.08 -0.56
CA GLN A 16 -4.27 5.96 -1.43
C GLN A 16 -5.48 5.03 -1.58
N LYS A 17 -6.07 4.99 -2.77
CA LYS A 17 -7.18 4.08 -3.12
C LYS A 17 -6.72 2.62 -3.01
N LEU A 18 -7.55 1.75 -2.43
CA LEU A 18 -7.27 0.32 -2.23
C LEU A 18 -8.22 -0.60 -2.99
N LEU A 19 -9.50 -0.24 -3.02
CA LEU A 19 -10.53 -0.91 -3.81
C LEU A 19 -11.29 0.13 -4.62
N GLU A 20 -11.65 -0.27 -5.84
CA GLU A 20 -12.38 0.57 -6.77
C GLU A 20 -13.51 -0.22 -7.41
N GLU A 21 -14.67 0.43 -7.53
CA GLU A 21 -15.89 -0.19 -8.03
C GLU A 21 -16.39 0.56 -9.26
N SER A 22 -16.96 -0.14 -10.23
CA SER A 22 -17.46 0.43 -11.49
C SER A 22 -18.79 1.20 -11.35
N GLY A 23 -19.15 1.62 -10.15
CA GLY A 23 -20.39 2.32 -9.82
C GLY A 23 -20.40 2.69 -8.34
N SER A 24 -21.41 3.46 -7.91
CA SER A 24 -21.58 3.82 -6.51
C SER A 24 -22.90 3.27 -5.98
N THR A 25 -22.89 2.77 -4.75
CA THR A 25 -24.07 2.28 -4.03
C THR A 25 -24.90 3.40 -3.41
N LEU A 26 -24.32 4.60 -3.26
CA LEU A 26 -24.94 5.73 -2.56
C LEU A 26 -25.51 6.80 -3.51
N LEU A 27 -25.08 6.83 -4.77
CA LEU A 27 -25.54 7.82 -5.74
C LEU A 27 -26.88 7.43 -6.36
N SER A 28 -27.84 8.35 -6.34
CA SER A 28 -29.09 8.20 -7.10
C SER A 28 -28.84 8.31 -8.61
N GLU A 29 -29.73 7.75 -9.43
CA GLU A 29 -29.64 7.86 -10.90
C GLU A 29 -29.70 9.33 -11.38
N GLN A 30 -30.38 10.20 -10.63
CA GLN A 30 -30.41 11.62 -10.91
C GLN A 30 -29.02 12.23 -10.73
N LEU A 31 -28.40 12.04 -9.55
CA LEU A 31 -27.07 12.55 -9.26
C LEU A 31 -26.02 11.96 -10.21
N ARG A 32 -26.10 10.66 -10.52
CA ARG A 32 -25.24 10.01 -11.52
C ARG A 32 -25.34 10.68 -12.89
N SER A 33 -26.55 11.01 -13.35
CA SER A 33 -26.77 11.73 -14.61
C SER A 33 -26.18 13.14 -14.57
N GLU A 34 -26.26 13.82 -13.42
CA GLU A 34 -25.66 15.14 -13.21
C GLU A 34 -24.12 15.08 -13.24
N VAL A 35 -23.51 14.07 -12.60
CA VAL A 35 -22.05 13.80 -12.67
C VAL A 35 -21.62 13.66 -14.12
N PHE A 36 -22.31 12.83 -14.90
CA PHE A 36 -21.95 12.58 -16.30
C PHE A 36 -22.07 13.85 -17.14
N ALA A 37 -23.14 14.63 -16.96
CA ALA A 37 -23.32 15.89 -17.65
C ALA A 37 -22.24 16.92 -17.28
N CYS A 38 -21.87 17.01 -16.00
CA CYS A 38 -20.81 17.90 -15.52
C CYS A 38 -19.43 17.49 -16.05
N ALA A 39 -19.09 16.20 -16.00
CA ALA A 39 -17.83 15.70 -16.53
C ALA A 39 -17.68 16.00 -18.04
N ALA A 40 -18.75 15.78 -18.82
CA ALA A 40 -18.77 16.12 -20.25
C ALA A 40 -18.57 17.63 -20.48
N LYS A 41 -19.28 18.48 -19.73
CA LYS A 41 -19.15 19.95 -19.83
C LYS A 41 -17.74 20.44 -19.49
N ILE A 42 -17.10 19.88 -18.47
CA ILE A 42 -15.73 20.24 -18.08
C ILE A 42 -14.75 19.89 -19.21
N ALA A 43 -14.86 18.68 -19.76
CA ALA A 43 -14.01 18.24 -20.86
C ALA A 43 -14.23 19.10 -22.13
N ASP A 44 -15.47 19.40 -22.49
CA ASP A 44 -15.80 20.24 -23.64
C ASP A 44 -15.33 21.69 -23.45
N ALA A 45 -15.39 22.23 -22.22
CA ALA A 45 -14.97 23.61 -21.93
C ALA A 45 -13.46 23.87 -22.10
N VAL A 46 -12.65 22.81 -22.08
CA VAL A 46 -11.19 22.88 -22.25
C VAL A 46 -10.71 22.21 -23.55
N ASP A 47 -11.64 21.88 -24.46
CA ASP A 47 -11.37 21.14 -25.70
C ASP A 47 -10.49 19.90 -25.45
N TYR A 48 -10.81 19.14 -24.40
CA TYR A 48 -9.95 18.06 -23.91
C TYR A 48 -9.76 16.94 -24.94
N ILE A 49 -8.51 16.50 -25.13
CA ILE A 49 -8.15 15.41 -26.05
C ILE A 49 -7.50 14.27 -25.26
N GLY A 50 -8.03 13.06 -25.45
CA GLY A 50 -7.53 11.82 -24.83
C GLY A 50 -8.45 11.29 -23.75
N ALA A 51 -7.94 10.34 -22.96
CA ALA A 51 -8.64 9.83 -21.78
C ALA A 51 -8.34 10.73 -20.57
N GLY A 52 -9.35 10.94 -19.72
CA GLY A 52 -9.23 11.69 -18.48
C GLY A 52 -10.34 11.31 -17.53
N THR A 53 -10.18 11.63 -16.25
CA THR A 53 -11.21 11.43 -15.23
C THR A 53 -11.48 12.71 -14.49
N VAL A 54 -12.75 13.03 -14.32
CA VAL A 54 -13.20 14.14 -13.47
C VAL A 54 -13.61 13.54 -12.12
N GLU A 55 -12.94 13.97 -11.06
CA GLU A 55 -13.22 13.50 -9.70
C GLU A 55 -14.18 14.45 -8.99
N PHE A 56 -15.08 13.85 -8.22
CA PHE A 56 -16.08 14.55 -7.45
C PHE A 56 -16.10 14.03 -6.01
N ILE A 57 -16.51 14.90 -5.09
CA ILE A 57 -16.86 14.53 -3.72
C ILE A 57 -18.39 14.51 -3.64
N TYR A 58 -18.95 13.42 -3.15
CA TYR A 58 -20.37 13.32 -2.81
C TYR A 58 -20.56 13.56 -1.31
N ASP A 59 -21.25 14.63 -0.96
CA ASP A 59 -21.58 14.97 0.42
C ASP A 59 -22.95 14.38 0.78
N VAL A 60 -22.93 13.17 1.36
CA VAL A 60 -24.14 12.40 1.70
C VAL A 60 -25.17 13.19 2.52
N PRO A 61 -24.79 13.97 3.57
CA PRO A 61 -25.75 14.77 4.34
C PRO A 61 -26.49 15.85 3.55
N SER A 62 -25.85 16.46 2.54
CA SER A 62 -26.46 17.52 1.73
C SER A 62 -27.03 17.03 0.40
N ASP A 63 -26.86 15.74 0.08
CA ASP A 63 -27.26 15.13 -1.19
C ASP A 63 -26.71 15.91 -2.40
N ALA A 64 -25.45 16.37 -2.29
CA ALA A 64 -24.82 17.27 -3.24
C ALA A 64 -23.45 16.77 -3.68
N ILE A 65 -23.12 17.04 -4.94
CA ILE A 65 -21.84 16.67 -5.55
C ILE A 65 -21.01 17.92 -5.82
N TYR A 66 -19.73 17.85 -5.45
CA TYR A 66 -18.77 18.92 -5.63
C TYR A 66 -17.63 18.46 -6.54
N PHE A 67 -17.30 19.26 -7.56
CA PHE A 67 -16.10 19.03 -8.36
C PHE A 67 -14.86 19.14 -7.46
N MET A 68 -13.94 18.18 -7.61
CA MET A 68 -12.67 18.17 -6.89
C MET A 68 -11.50 18.50 -7.83
N GLU A 69 -11.27 17.65 -8.83
CA GLU A 69 -10.20 17.84 -9.80
C GLU A 69 -10.47 17.10 -11.11
N MET A 70 -9.65 17.36 -12.14
CA MET A 70 -9.63 16.58 -13.37
C MET A 70 -8.23 16.00 -13.56
N ASN A 71 -8.13 14.67 -13.57
CA ASN A 71 -6.94 13.94 -13.92
C ASN A 71 -6.84 13.82 -15.44
N THR A 72 -5.91 14.57 -16.03
CA THR A 72 -5.69 14.65 -17.49
C THR A 72 -4.81 13.51 -18.03
N ARG A 73 -5.04 12.31 -17.52
CA ARG A 73 -4.32 11.08 -17.88
C ARG A 73 -5.20 9.86 -17.59
N LEU A 74 -4.77 8.71 -18.10
CA LEU A 74 -5.33 7.42 -17.70
C LEU A 74 -5.13 7.24 -16.19
N GLN A 75 -6.17 6.78 -15.51
CA GLN A 75 -6.13 6.45 -14.08
C GLN A 75 -5.77 4.99 -13.88
N VAL A 76 -5.27 4.66 -12.68
CA VAL A 76 -4.84 3.30 -12.35
C VAL A 76 -6.03 2.35 -12.45
N GLU A 77 -7.16 2.77 -11.88
CA GLU A 77 -8.45 2.10 -11.82
C GLU A 77 -9.28 2.17 -13.13
N HIS A 78 -8.69 2.50 -14.27
CA HIS A 78 -9.41 2.39 -15.56
C HIS A 78 -9.94 0.97 -15.87
N PRO A 79 -9.28 -0.13 -15.45
CA PRO A 79 -9.74 -1.49 -15.78
C PRO A 79 -11.15 -1.82 -15.28
N VAL A 80 -11.61 -1.30 -14.15
CA VAL A 80 -13.00 -1.57 -13.70
C VAL A 80 -14.04 -0.99 -14.66
N THR A 81 -13.71 0.11 -15.35
CA THR A 81 -14.57 0.67 -16.40
C THR A 81 -14.51 -0.17 -17.67
N GLU A 82 -13.33 -0.66 -18.06
CA GLU A 82 -13.18 -1.57 -19.20
C GLU A 82 -13.95 -2.87 -18.98
N ALA A 83 -13.88 -3.44 -17.77
CA ALA A 83 -14.53 -4.69 -17.40
C ALA A 83 -16.05 -4.67 -17.60
N VAL A 84 -16.72 -3.54 -17.29
CA VAL A 84 -18.19 -3.44 -17.44
C VAL A 84 -18.63 -2.89 -18.79
N THR A 85 -17.78 -2.15 -19.49
CA THR A 85 -18.14 -1.51 -20.78
C THR A 85 -17.66 -2.27 -22.01
N GLY A 86 -16.63 -3.10 -21.88
CA GLY A 86 -15.92 -3.72 -22.99
C GLY A 86 -15.11 -2.73 -23.86
N ILE A 87 -14.95 -1.48 -23.41
CA ILE A 87 -14.19 -0.46 -24.14
C ILE A 87 -12.73 -0.53 -23.66
N ASP A 88 -11.83 -0.91 -24.56
CA ASP A 88 -10.36 -0.82 -24.36
C ASP A 88 -9.92 0.64 -24.48
N ILE A 89 -9.80 1.32 -23.34
CA ILE A 89 -9.49 2.74 -23.20
C ILE A 89 -8.08 3.02 -23.70
N VAL A 90 -7.11 2.14 -23.40
CA VAL A 90 -5.72 2.32 -23.86
C VAL A 90 -5.66 2.33 -25.38
N LYS A 91 -6.33 1.38 -26.04
CA LYS A 91 -6.46 1.36 -27.50
C LYS A 91 -7.17 2.61 -28.01
N GLN A 92 -8.24 3.07 -27.36
CA GLN A 92 -8.92 4.31 -27.75
C GLN A 92 -7.97 5.52 -27.68
N GLN A 93 -7.07 5.59 -26.70
CA GLN A 93 -6.08 6.68 -26.64
C GLN A 93 -5.17 6.70 -27.88
N PHE A 94 -4.73 5.55 -28.38
CA PHE A 94 -3.95 5.47 -29.63
C PHE A 94 -4.76 5.88 -30.87
N LEU A 95 -6.03 5.49 -30.95
CA LEU A 95 -6.93 5.88 -32.05
C LEU A 95 -7.19 7.39 -32.05
N ILE A 96 -7.49 7.97 -30.89
CA ILE A 96 -7.67 9.42 -30.70
C ILE A 96 -6.40 10.17 -31.10
N ALA A 97 -5.22 9.70 -30.65
CA ALA A 97 -3.94 10.30 -31.02
C ALA A 97 -3.66 10.21 -32.53
N SER A 98 -4.28 9.26 -33.23
CA SER A 98 -4.21 9.10 -34.69
C SER A 98 -5.27 9.93 -35.44
N GLY A 99 -6.10 10.70 -34.73
CA GLY A 99 -7.14 11.57 -35.30
C GLY A 99 -8.49 10.89 -35.51
N GLU A 100 -8.71 9.70 -34.96
CA GLU A 100 -10.01 9.03 -35.04
C GLU A 100 -11.05 9.66 -34.08
N SER A 101 -12.32 9.60 -34.49
CA SER A 101 -13.44 10.16 -33.72
C SER A 101 -13.97 9.17 -32.68
N VAL A 102 -14.30 9.66 -31.49
CA VAL A 102 -14.96 8.91 -30.41
C VAL A 102 -16.49 8.82 -30.55
N GLU A 103 -17.07 9.39 -31.61
CA GLU A 103 -18.53 9.43 -31.79
C GLU A 103 -19.17 8.03 -31.82
N HIS A 104 -18.46 7.03 -32.33
CA HIS A 104 -18.93 5.65 -32.41
C HIS A 104 -18.95 4.93 -31.05
N LEU A 105 -18.25 5.44 -30.03
CA LEU A 105 -18.21 4.82 -28.71
C LEU A 105 -19.56 4.98 -28.01
N THR A 106 -20.18 3.86 -27.68
CA THR A 106 -21.40 3.78 -26.87
C THR A 106 -21.07 2.94 -25.65
N ALA A 107 -21.00 3.59 -24.49
CA ALA A 107 -20.82 2.89 -23.23
C ALA A 107 -22.14 2.25 -22.79
N SER A 108 -22.11 0.94 -22.55
CA SER A 108 -23.18 0.21 -21.88
C SER A 108 -22.54 -0.61 -20.79
N GLU A 109 -22.78 -0.24 -19.54
CA GLU A 109 -22.28 -0.97 -18.39
C GLU A 109 -23.09 -2.26 -18.22
N THR A 110 -22.41 -3.40 -18.17
CA THR A 110 -23.00 -4.72 -17.93
C THR A 110 -22.28 -5.39 -16.77
N GLY A 111 -23.04 -5.96 -15.84
CA GLY A 111 -22.48 -6.55 -14.62
C GLY A 111 -21.89 -5.51 -13.67
N TYR A 112 -20.84 -5.88 -12.96
CA TYR A 112 -20.17 -5.06 -11.96
C TYR A 112 -18.66 -5.34 -11.93
N GLY A 113 -17.86 -4.29 -11.98
CA GLY A 113 -16.41 -4.36 -11.91
C GLY A 113 -15.91 -4.02 -10.51
N LEU A 114 -15.02 -4.84 -9.96
CA LEU A 114 -14.32 -4.60 -8.69
C LEU A 114 -12.83 -4.79 -8.90
N GLU A 115 -12.04 -3.77 -8.57
CA GLU A 115 -10.57 -3.82 -8.57
C GLU A 115 -10.04 -3.83 -7.13
N VAL A 116 -8.98 -4.61 -6.95
CA VAL A 116 -8.15 -4.63 -5.76
C VAL A 116 -6.73 -4.26 -6.15
N ARG A 117 -6.18 -3.24 -5.47
CA ARG A 117 -4.76 -2.90 -5.52
C ARG A 117 -3.99 -3.75 -4.51
N VAL A 118 -3.18 -4.68 -5.02
CA VAL A 118 -2.26 -5.45 -4.19
C VAL A 118 -0.97 -4.66 -4.02
N ASN A 119 -0.72 -4.23 -2.79
CA ASN A 119 0.45 -3.47 -2.41
C ASN A 119 1.44 -4.36 -1.63
N ALA A 120 2.74 -4.21 -1.90
CA ALA A 120 3.83 -4.82 -1.14
C ALA A 120 4.02 -4.07 0.18
N GLU A 121 3.22 -4.41 1.19
CA GLU A 121 3.17 -3.73 2.47
C GLU A 121 2.71 -4.67 3.59
N ARG A 122 3.08 -4.34 4.82
CA ARG A 122 2.65 -5.04 6.04
C ARG A 122 1.91 -4.10 6.98
N CYS A 123 0.98 -4.66 7.74
CA CYS A 123 0.33 -3.97 8.85
C CYS A 123 1.26 -3.99 10.06
N VAL A 124 1.37 -2.87 10.78
CA VAL A 124 2.10 -2.79 12.04
C VAL A 124 1.31 -1.92 13.02
N ILE A 125 1.50 -2.16 14.32
CA ILE A 125 1.08 -1.25 15.37
C ILE A 125 2.33 -0.45 15.77
N ASP A 126 2.26 0.87 15.68
CA ASP A 126 3.38 1.73 16.07
C ASP A 126 3.50 1.89 17.59
N GLY A 127 4.49 2.66 18.03
CA GLY A 127 4.76 2.88 19.45
C GLY A 127 3.66 3.62 20.21
N ASP A 128 2.77 4.32 19.50
CA ASP A 128 1.62 5.03 20.07
C ASP A 128 0.34 4.18 20.05
N GLY A 129 0.42 2.95 19.53
CA GLY A 129 -0.70 2.01 19.43
C GLY A 129 -1.54 2.18 18.17
N GLU A 130 -1.11 3.00 17.21
CA GLU A 130 -1.84 3.27 15.98
C GLU A 130 -1.49 2.24 14.89
N VAL A 131 -2.50 1.89 14.09
CA VAL A 131 -2.35 0.95 12.99
C VAL A 131 -1.78 1.66 11.79
N THR A 132 -0.57 1.28 11.37
CA THR A 132 0.09 1.83 10.20
C THR A 132 0.48 0.72 9.23
N PHE A 133 0.83 1.10 8.01
CA PHE A 133 1.24 0.16 6.98
C PHE A 133 2.58 0.56 6.43
N MET A 134 3.51 -0.38 6.46
CA MET A 134 4.89 -0.15 6.04
C MET A 134 5.17 -0.94 4.76
N PRO A 135 5.88 -0.38 3.77
CA PRO A 135 6.20 -1.09 2.55
C PRO A 135 7.17 -2.23 2.84
N THR A 136 7.07 -3.29 2.05
CA THR A 136 7.93 -4.48 2.18
C THR A 136 8.61 -4.80 0.84
N PRO A 137 9.54 -3.96 0.37
CA PRO A 137 10.34 -4.29 -0.79
C PRO A 137 11.22 -5.51 -0.47
N GLY A 138 11.45 -6.35 -1.46
CA GLY A 138 12.09 -7.63 -1.25
C GLY A 138 11.98 -8.54 -2.47
N LYS A 139 12.55 -9.73 -2.38
CA LYS A 139 12.48 -10.72 -3.46
C LYS A 139 11.25 -11.60 -3.27
N ILE A 140 10.44 -11.73 -4.30
CA ILE A 140 9.33 -12.68 -4.31
C ILE A 140 9.92 -14.09 -4.43
N THR A 141 9.69 -14.91 -3.41
CA THR A 141 10.23 -16.27 -3.31
C THR A 141 9.28 -17.33 -3.86
N LYS A 142 7.98 -17.03 -3.85
CA LYS A 142 6.94 -17.88 -4.44
C LYS A 142 5.80 -17.00 -4.96
N TYR A 143 5.26 -17.36 -6.11
CA TYR A 143 4.23 -16.58 -6.78
C TYR A 143 3.22 -17.50 -7.47
N GLN A 144 1.94 -17.36 -7.13
CA GLN A 144 0.83 -18.07 -7.77
C GLN A 144 -0.37 -17.12 -7.92
N LEU A 145 -0.67 -16.77 -9.16
CA LEU A 145 -1.92 -16.11 -9.56
C LEU A 145 -2.67 -17.05 -10.53
N PRO A 146 -3.65 -17.83 -10.04
CA PRO A 146 -4.38 -18.77 -10.89
C PRO A 146 -5.15 -18.06 -12.00
N ALA A 147 -5.06 -18.55 -13.25
CA ALA A 147 -5.89 -18.03 -14.32
C ALA A 147 -7.37 -18.39 -14.09
N ARG A 148 -8.27 -17.43 -14.29
CA ARG A 148 -9.72 -17.61 -14.26
C ARG A 148 -10.37 -16.72 -15.32
N ASP A 149 -11.45 -17.18 -15.94
CA ASP A 149 -12.15 -16.44 -17.00
C ASP A 149 -12.81 -15.14 -16.49
N ASP A 150 -13.09 -15.05 -15.19
CA ASP A 150 -13.71 -13.89 -14.53
C ASP A 150 -12.71 -12.96 -13.85
N VAL A 151 -11.40 -13.13 -14.11
CA VAL A 151 -10.33 -12.36 -13.49
C VAL A 151 -9.36 -11.82 -14.55
N ASP A 152 -9.23 -10.49 -14.59
CA ASP A 152 -8.17 -9.81 -15.31
C ASP A 152 -7.05 -9.40 -14.34
N LEU A 153 -5.80 -9.52 -14.79
CA LEU A 153 -4.62 -9.26 -13.97
C LEU A 153 -3.67 -8.31 -14.67
N ILE A 154 -3.30 -7.24 -13.99
CA ILE A 154 -2.17 -6.39 -14.38
C ILE A 154 -1.10 -6.58 -13.31
N SER A 155 -0.12 -7.45 -13.58
CA SER A 155 0.96 -7.75 -12.65
C SER A 155 2.28 -7.15 -13.11
N MET A 156 2.99 -6.51 -12.19
CA MET A 156 4.35 -6.01 -12.41
C MET A 156 5.41 -6.95 -11.83
N VAL A 157 5.02 -8.10 -11.26
CA VAL A 157 5.90 -9.00 -10.52
C VAL A 157 5.69 -10.46 -10.89
N ASP A 158 6.70 -11.29 -10.62
CA ASP A 158 6.69 -12.73 -10.86
C ASP A 158 7.68 -13.40 -9.89
N GLU A 159 7.68 -14.73 -9.82
CA GLU A 159 8.60 -15.51 -8.99
C GLU A 159 10.05 -15.12 -9.27
N GLY A 160 10.81 -14.86 -8.21
CA GLY A 160 12.20 -14.48 -8.28
C GLY A 160 12.45 -13.00 -8.57
N LYS A 161 11.43 -12.20 -8.91
CA LYS A 161 11.57 -10.75 -9.11
C LYS A 161 11.76 -10.04 -7.76
N THR A 162 12.57 -8.98 -7.76
CA THR A 162 12.73 -8.09 -6.61
C THR A 162 11.85 -6.85 -6.75
N VAL A 163 10.96 -6.66 -5.77
CA VAL A 163 10.21 -5.41 -5.56
C VAL A 163 11.19 -4.36 -5.07
N SER A 164 11.35 -3.28 -5.82
CA SER A 164 12.32 -2.24 -5.55
C SER A 164 11.82 -1.25 -4.50
N PRO A 165 12.67 -0.76 -3.58
CA PRO A 165 12.29 0.29 -2.63
C PRO A 165 12.10 1.68 -3.28
N PHE A 166 12.43 1.87 -4.56
CA PHE A 166 12.41 3.20 -5.20
C PHE A 166 11.06 3.58 -5.83
N TYR A 167 10.15 2.61 -6.01
CA TYR A 167 8.88 2.80 -6.70
C TYR A 167 7.68 2.60 -5.77
N ASP A 168 6.47 2.80 -6.28
CA ASP A 168 5.22 2.62 -5.53
C ASP A 168 5.02 1.16 -5.08
N SER A 169 4.28 0.97 -3.97
CA SER A 169 4.02 -0.36 -3.41
C SER A 169 3.06 -1.21 -4.23
N LEU A 170 2.31 -0.63 -5.17
CA LEU A 170 1.43 -1.37 -6.07
C LEU A 170 2.22 -2.38 -6.93
N ILE A 171 1.96 -3.67 -6.72
CA ILE A 171 2.60 -4.77 -7.47
C ILE A 171 1.65 -5.49 -8.42
N ILE A 172 0.36 -5.55 -8.10
CA ILE A 172 -0.66 -6.24 -8.91
C ILE A 172 -1.99 -5.48 -8.80
N GLN A 173 -2.69 -5.32 -9.92
CA GLN A 173 -4.10 -5.00 -9.95
C GLN A 173 -4.86 -6.28 -10.28
N ILE A 174 -5.84 -6.62 -9.44
CA ILE A 174 -6.74 -7.76 -9.65
C ILE A 174 -8.12 -7.19 -9.94
N ILE A 175 -8.68 -7.54 -11.08
CA ILE A 175 -9.96 -7.02 -11.54
C ILE A 175 -10.91 -8.19 -11.74
N ILE A 176 -12.10 -8.08 -11.14
CA ILE A 176 -13.18 -9.06 -11.32
C ILE A 176 -14.38 -8.42 -11.97
N HIS A 177 -14.97 -9.18 -12.89
CA HIS A 177 -16.30 -8.92 -13.44
C HIS A 177 -17.31 -9.90 -12.83
N GLY A 178 -18.35 -9.37 -12.20
CA GLY A 178 -19.47 -10.13 -11.67
C GLY A 178 -20.80 -9.74 -12.30
N GLU A 179 -21.84 -10.56 -12.11
CA GLU A 179 -23.20 -10.26 -12.58
C GLU A 179 -23.82 -9.06 -11.83
N ASN A 180 -23.41 -8.88 -10.58
CA ASN A 180 -23.79 -7.78 -9.70
C ASN A 180 -22.69 -7.56 -8.65
N ARG A 181 -22.84 -6.52 -7.82
CA ARG A 181 -21.85 -6.15 -6.80
C ARG A 181 -21.51 -7.29 -5.84
N ILE A 182 -22.50 -7.99 -5.31
CA ILE A 182 -22.28 -9.08 -4.35
C ILE A 182 -21.56 -10.26 -5.01
N ASP A 183 -21.94 -10.60 -6.25
CA ASP A 183 -21.24 -11.63 -7.03
C ASP A 183 -19.76 -11.26 -7.27
N ALA A 184 -19.47 -10.00 -7.64
CA ALA A 184 -18.09 -9.52 -7.79
C ALA A 184 -17.28 -9.60 -6.49
N ILE A 185 -17.88 -9.21 -5.35
CA ILE A 185 -17.26 -9.31 -4.02
C ILE A 185 -16.96 -10.78 -3.66
N ASP A 186 -17.93 -11.68 -3.83
CA ASP A 186 -17.79 -13.09 -3.46
C ASP A 186 -16.75 -13.79 -4.36
N ARG A 187 -16.72 -13.47 -5.66
CA ARG A 187 -15.69 -13.94 -6.59
C ARG A 187 -14.31 -13.41 -6.23
N MET A 188 -14.18 -12.13 -5.90
CA MET A 188 -12.89 -11.50 -5.56
C MET A 188 -12.33 -12.14 -4.30
N ARG A 189 -13.16 -12.27 -3.26
CA ARG A 189 -12.78 -12.97 -2.05
C ARG A 189 -12.34 -14.40 -2.34
N SER A 190 -13.13 -15.16 -3.08
CA SER A 190 -12.78 -16.54 -3.46
C SER A 190 -11.48 -16.62 -4.26
N TYR A 191 -11.20 -15.65 -5.12
CA TYR A 191 -9.96 -15.63 -5.89
C TYR A 191 -8.75 -15.34 -4.99
N LEU A 192 -8.85 -14.36 -4.09
CA LEU A 192 -7.79 -14.01 -3.15
C LEU A 192 -7.40 -15.16 -2.19
N GLU A 193 -8.30 -16.11 -1.90
CA GLU A 193 -7.94 -17.32 -1.15
C GLU A 193 -7.01 -18.28 -1.91
N THR A 194 -6.91 -18.13 -3.24
CA THR A 194 -6.07 -18.96 -4.10
C THR A 194 -4.76 -18.29 -4.52
N VAL A 195 -4.61 -16.99 -4.20
CA VAL A 195 -3.41 -16.20 -4.51
C VAL A 195 -2.32 -16.50 -3.47
N VAL A 196 -1.10 -16.74 -3.95
CA VAL A 196 0.08 -16.94 -3.10
C VAL A 196 1.19 -16.00 -3.55
N ILE A 197 1.67 -15.16 -2.62
CA ILE A 197 2.81 -14.27 -2.83
C ILE A 197 3.65 -14.33 -1.55
N GLU A 198 4.81 -14.97 -1.62
CA GLU A 198 5.75 -15.09 -0.49
C GLU A 198 7.04 -14.32 -0.78
N GLY A 199 7.79 -13.98 0.27
CA GLY A 199 9.04 -13.21 0.24
C GLY A 199 8.85 -11.70 0.40
N VAL A 200 7.62 -11.22 0.27
CA VAL A 200 7.18 -9.85 0.63
C VAL A 200 5.80 -9.94 1.28
N SER A 201 5.49 -9.03 2.20
CA SER A 201 4.14 -8.93 2.75
C SER A 201 3.22 -8.22 1.77
N THR A 202 1.93 -8.55 1.80
CA THR A 202 0.93 -7.87 0.98
C THR A 202 -0.30 -7.51 1.79
N ASN A 203 -1.07 -6.54 1.28
CA ASN A 203 -2.37 -6.17 1.86
C ASN A 203 -3.51 -7.16 1.55
N ILE A 204 -3.25 -8.33 0.95
CA ILE A 204 -4.29 -9.30 0.56
C ILE A 204 -5.13 -9.73 1.76
N SER A 205 -4.51 -10.06 2.90
CA SER A 205 -5.25 -10.47 4.11
C SER A 205 -6.19 -9.37 4.61
N LEU A 206 -5.76 -8.11 4.57
CA LEU A 206 -6.63 -6.96 4.89
C LEU A 206 -7.83 -6.90 3.93
N VAL A 207 -7.58 -7.01 2.62
CA VAL A 207 -8.64 -6.95 1.61
C VAL A 207 -9.64 -8.09 1.80
N LYS A 208 -9.20 -9.32 2.09
CA LYS A 208 -10.11 -10.44 2.37
C LYS A 208 -11.04 -10.16 3.55
N ARG A 209 -10.54 -9.48 4.58
CA ARG A 209 -11.36 -9.05 5.73
C ARG A 209 -12.35 -7.94 5.32
N ILE A 210 -11.94 -6.97 4.51
CA ILE A 210 -12.84 -5.92 3.96
C ILE A 210 -13.98 -6.54 3.14
N LEU A 211 -13.66 -7.48 2.23
CA LEU A 211 -14.67 -8.15 1.40
C LEU A 211 -15.66 -9.02 2.21
N SER A 212 -15.29 -9.36 3.44
CA SER A 212 -16.12 -10.14 4.37
C SER A 212 -16.89 -9.26 5.35
N ASP A 213 -16.62 -7.95 5.41
CA ASP A 213 -17.23 -7.00 6.33
C ASP A 213 -18.62 -6.57 5.85
N GLU A 214 -19.60 -6.63 6.76
CA GLU A 214 -21.00 -6.35 6.43
C GLU A 214 -21.20 -4.91 5.91
N VAL A 215 -20.54 -3.92 6.51
CA VAL A 215 -20.65 -2.51 6.10
C VAL A 215 -20.18 -2.32 4.64
N PHE A 216 -19.06 -2.94 4.28
CA PHE A 216 -18.60 -2.91 2.88
C PHE A 216 -19.56 -3.63 1.94
N ARG A 217 -20.08 -4.80 2.35
CA ARG A 217 -21.01 -5.59 1.53
C ARG A 217 -22.36 -4.90 1.31
N GLU A 218 -22.86 -4.17 2.31
CA GLU A 218 -24.07 -3.36 2.21
C GLU A 218 -23.88 -2.12 1.33
N GLY A 219 -22.65 -1.62 1.21
CA GLY A 219 -22.35 -0.45 0.40
C GLY A 219 -22.63 0.88 1.11
N ASP A 220 -22.79 0.87 2.44
CA ASP A 220 -23.04 2.06 3.25
C ASP A 220 -21.74 2.53 3.91
N TYR A 221 -20.89 3.20 3.13
CA TYR A 221 -19.60 3.68 3.61
C TYR A 221 -19.13 4.95 2.91
N ASP A 222 -18.16 5.61 3.54
CA ASP A 222 -17.52 6.83 3.06
C ASP A 222 -15.98 6.67 3.12
N THR A 223 -15.25 7.75 2.88
CA THR A 223 -13.78 7.78 2.93
C THR A 223 -13.18 7.49 4.32
N THR A 224 -13.99 7.47 5.38
CA THR A 224 -13.60 7.09 6.74
C THR A 224 -13.81 5.60 7.05
N TYR A 225 -14.28 4.83 6.06
CA TYR A 225 -14.52 3.38 6.18
C TYR A 225 -13.33 2.64 6.77
N LEU A 226 -12.16 2.77 6.16
CA LEU A 226 -10.99 1.97 6.52
C LEU A 226 -10.49 2.29 7.94
N PRO A 227 -10.34 3.56 8.36
CA PRO A 227 -10.08 3.88 9.77
C PRO A 227 -11.09 3.27 10.74
N LYS A 228 -12.40 3.38 10.45
CA LYS A 228 -13.46 2.77 11.29
C LYS A 228 -13.40 1.24 11.29
N PHE A 229 -12.97 0.63 10.19
CA PHE A 229 -12.82 -0.81 10.03
C PHE A 229 -11.65 -1.33 10.86
N LEU A 230 -10.49 -0.69 10.77
CA LEU A 230 -9.31 -1.07 11.54
C LEU A 230 -9.56 -0.98 13.06
N ASN A 231 -10.35 0.00 13.49
CA ASN A 231 -10.74 0.15 14.91
C ASN A 231 -11.68 -0.94 15.45
N ARG A 232 -12.34 -1.72 14.58
CA ARG A 232 -13.31 -2.75 15.00
C ARG A 232 -12.82 -4.19 14.83
N ILE A 233 -11.70 -4.41 14.15
CA ILE A 233 -11.16 -5.75 13.90
C ILE A 233 -10.04 -6.11 14.87
N ASP A 234 -9.73 -7.41 14.96
CA ASP A 234 -8.54 -7.92 15.65
C ASP A 234 -7.29 -7.66 14.79
N VAL A 235 -6.63 -6.53 15.04
CA VAL A 235 -5.41 -6.11 14.32
C VAL A 235 -4.23 -7.05 14.58
N PRO A 236 -3.94 -7.50 15.81
CA PRO A 236 -2.92 -8.53 16.04
C PRO A 236 -3.11 -9.77 15.16
N ALA A 237 -4.33 -10.30 15.07
CA ALA A 237 -4.61 -11.43 14.19
C ALA A 237 -4.41 -11.09 12.69
N LEU A 238 -4.65 -9.85 12.27
CA LEU A 238 -4.38 -9.42 10.89
C LEU A 238 -2.87 -9.41 10.60
N ILE A 239 -2.06 -8.95 11.56
CA ILE A 239 -0.60 -8.94 11.43
C ILE A 239 -0.10 -10.38 11.28
N ASP A 240 -0.54 -11.28 12.16
CA ASP A 240 -0.18 -12.70 12.09
C ASP A 240 -0.57 -13.32 10.73
N GLU A 241 -1.76 -13.03 10.21
CA GLU A 241 -2.21 -13.50 8.89
C GLU A 241 -1.34 -12.96 7.74
N ILE A 242 -0.91 -11.70 7.80
CA ILE A 242 -0.04 -11.09 6.78
C ILE A 242 1.36 -11.70 6.83
N ASP A 243 1.90 -11.89 8.03
CA ASP A 243 3.23 -12.44 8.23
C ASP A 243 3.28 -13.91 7.80
N GLU A 244 2.29 -14.72 8.19
CA GLU A 244 2.14 -16.11 7.74
C GLU A 244 2.03 -16.20 6.22
N ALA A 245 1.20 -15.35 5.59
CA ALA A 245 1.00 -15.35 4.14
C ALA A 245 2.27 -14.94 3.37
N SER A 246 3.12 -14.08 3.94
CA SER A 246 4.37 -13.66 3.33
C SER A 246 5.44 -14.76 3.28
N GLY A 247 5.23 -15.90 3.97
CA GLY A 247 6.25 -16.95 4.11
C GLY A 247 7.40 -16.57 5.05
N SER A 248 7.36 -15.37 5.64
CA SER A 248 8.30 -14.91 6.66
C SER A 248 8.00 -15.59 7.99
N ARG A 249 8.43 -16.85 8.15
CA ARG A 249 8.70 -17.34 9.51
C ARG A 249 9.90 -16.56 10.01
N GLY A 250 9.64 -15.50 10.78
CA GLY A 250 10.68 -14.65 11.34
C GLY A 250 11.80 -15.52 11.90
N ASP A 251 12.98 -15.45 11.27
CA ASP A 251 14.15 -16.05 11.85
C ASP A 251 14.32 -15.37 13.21
N VAL A 252 14.19 -16.18 14.25
CA VAL A 252 14.16 -15.74 15.63
C VAL A 252 15.53 -15.15 15.95
N VAL A 253 15.67 -13.83 15.85
CA VAL A 253 16.92 -13.14 16.19
C VAL A 253 16.97 -12.99 17.71
N ASP A 254 17.92 -13.70 18.32
CA ASP A 254 18.29 -13.51 19.73
C ASP A 254 19.44 -12.50 19.84
N LEU A 255 19.48 -11.71 20.92
CA LEU A 255 20.55 -10.74 21.18
C LEU A 255 21.94 -11.38 21.13
N ASP A 256 22.07 -12.59 21.68
CA ASP A 256 23.35 -13.30 21.68
C ASP A 256 23.80 -13.69 20.27
N SER A 257 22.86 -13.89 19.35
CA SER A 257 23.19 -14.10 17.93
C SER A 257 23.75 -12.83 17.27
N LEU A 258 23.42 -11.64 17.77
CA LEU A 258 23.92 -10.37 17.25
C LEU A 258 25.29 -9.99 17.80
N ARG A 259 25.73 -10.62 18.89
CA ARG A 259 27.02 -10.34 19.53
C ARG A 259 28.19 -10.69 18.61
N ILE A 260 29.19 -9.82 18.58
CA ILE A 260 30.44 -10.06 17.86
C ILE A 260 31.32 -10.99 18.71
N GLU A 261 31.81 -12.07 18.11
CA GLU A 261 32.60 -13.09 18.80
C GLU A 261 33.84 -12.47 19.46
N GLY A 262 33.99 -12.66 20.78
CA GLY A 262 35.10 -12.11 21.57
C GLY A 262 34.95 -10.64 21.98
N SER A 263 33.78 -10.02 21.78
CA SER A 263 33.49 -8.62 22.13
C SER A 263 32.16 -8.48 22.91
N GLN A 264 31.95 -7.32 23.54
CA GLN A 264 30.65 -6.90 24.08
C GLN A 264 29.80 -6.18 23.03
N GLU A 265 30.35 -5.96 21.83
CA GLU A 265 29.67 -5.29 20.73
C GLU A 265 28.54 -6.14 20.13
N LEU A 266 27.48 -5.45 19.72
CA LEU A 266 26.29 -5.98 19.09
C LEU A 266 26.15 -5.43 17.67
N ARG A 267 25.70 -6.29 16.77
CA ARG A 267 25.31 -5.94 15.40
C ARG A 267 23.89 -5.41 15.38
N VAL A 268 23.69 -4.24 14.76
CA VAL A 268 22.35 -3.71 14.47
C VAL A 268 22.09 -3.92 12.99
N LEU A 269 21.15 -4.82 12.69
CA LEU A 269 20.79 -5.19 11.32
C LEU A 269 19.61 -4.34 10.82
N SER A 270 19.51 -4.17 9.51
CA SER A 270 18.37 -3.50 8.89
C SER A 270 17.12 -4.36 9.07
N PRO A 271 16.02 -3.83 9.65
CA PRO A 271 14.79 -4.59 9.82
C PRO A 271 13.99 -4.71 8.53
N SER A 272 14.39 -4.01 7.47
CA SER A 272 13.71 -4.00 6.18
C SER A 272 14.65 -3.57 5.06
N THR A 273 14.23 -3.81 3.83
CA THR A 273 14.89 -3.30 2.62
C THR A 273 14.50 -1.85 2.37
N GLY A 274 15.46 -1.00 2.01
CA GLY A 274 15.22 0.44 1.79
C GLY A 274 16.49 1.21 1.43
N VAL A 275 16.40 2.53 1.45
CA VAL A 275 17.52 3.45 1.28
C VAL A 275 17.87 4.05 2.64
N PHE A 276 19.13 3.93 3.05
CA PHE A 276 19.61 4.38 4.35
C PHE A 276 20.00 5.87 4.33
N TYR A 277 19.42 6.66 5.23
CA TYR A 277 19.77 8.06 5.42
C TYR A 277 20.17 8.35 6.87
N ARG A 278 21.25 9.13 7.01
CA ARG A 278 21.79 9.56 8.31
C ARG A 278 21.17 10.86 8.80
N THR A 279 20.39 11.55 7.99
CA THR A 279 19.82 12.86 8.30
C THR A 279 18.34 12.92 7.87
N PRO A 280 17.46 13.67 8.57
CA PRO A 280 16.08 13.84 8.15
C PRO A 280 15.95 14.62 6.83
N SER A 281 16.91 15.49 6.53
CA SER A 281 16.95 16.28 5.31
C SER A 281 18.37 16.73 4.97
N PRO A 282 18.70 17.08 3.71
CA PRO A 282 20.05 17.48 3.32
C PRO A 282 20.66 18.65 4.11
N SER A 283 19.83 19.45 4.78
CA SER A 283 20.23 20.62 5.57
C SER A 283 20.30 20.37 7.08
N GLU A 284 19.82 19.22 7.56
CA GLU A 284 19.77 18.90 8.98
C GLU A 284 20.97 18.05 9.41
N PRO A 285 21.36 18.11 10.71
CA PRO A 285 22.45 17.31 11.23
C PRO A 285 22.15 15.83 11.14
N GLU A 286 23.21 15.03 11.09
CA GLU A 286 23.08 13.58 11.16
C GLU A 286 22.54 13.15 12.53
N TYR A 287 21.67 12.15 12.55
CA TYR A 287 21.08 11.61 13.78
C TYR A 287 22.14 11.14 14.77
N VAL A 288 23.10 10.33 14.29
CA VAL A 288 24.18 9.77 15.11
C VAL A 288 25.51 9.74 14.35
N ASN A 289 26.60 9.81 15.10
CA ASN A 289 27.97 9.70 14.62
C ASN A 289 28.71 8.57 15.35
N VAL A 290 29.85 8.13 14.80
CA VAL A 290 30.74 7.24 15.54
C VAL A 290 31.18 7.94 16.82
N GLY A 291 30.97 7.26 17.96
CA GLY A 291 31.18 7.79 19.30
C GLY A 291 29.94 8.38 19.97
N SER A 292 28.83 8.59 19.26
CA SER A 292 27.56 8.99 19.85
C SER A 292 27.08 7.97 20.88
N GLU A 293 26.51 8.44 21.99
CA GLU A 293 25.82 7.61 22.98
C GLU A 293 24.32 7.82 22.84
N VAL A 294 23.56 6.74 22.75
CA VAL A 294 22.14 6.76 22.38
C VAL A 294 21.31 5.91 23.33
N GLU A 295 20.09 6.35 23.59
CA GLU A 295 19.02 5.54 24.19
C GLU A 295 18.34 4.65 23.13
N VAL A 296 17.58 3.64 23.56
CA VAL A 296 16.97 2.65 22.64
C VAL A 296 15.85 3.23 21.77
N ASP A 297 15.24 4.33 22.21
CA ASP A 297 14.14 5.05 21.56
C ASP A 297 14.61 6.26 20.73
N GLU A 298 15.91 6.59 20.79
CA GLU A 298 16.50 7.59 19.90
C GLU A 298 16.53 7.10 18.46
N VAL A 299 16.26 8.02 17.53
CA VAL A 299 16.33 7.74 16.09
C VAL A 299 17.79 7.66 15.68
N LEU A 300 18.20 6.52 15.13
CA LEU A 300 19.58 6.30 14.67
C LEU A 300 19.78 6.64 13.19
N CYS A 301 18.75 6.39 12.38
CA CYS A 301 18.72 6.69 10.96
C CYS A 301 17.27 6.73 10.47
N VAL A 302 17.11 7.05 9.19
CA VAL A 302 15.85 6.91 8.48
C VAL A 302 16.03 5.93 7.34
N LEU A 303 15.10 5.00 7.20
CA LEU A 303 15.00 4.12 6.05
C LEU A 303 13.88 4.64 5.14
N GLU A 304 14.22 4.94 3.89
CA GLU A 304 13.24 5.28 2.86
C GLU A 304 12.88 4.03 2.06
N ALA A 305 11.60 3.71 1.98
CA ALA A 305 11.09 2.73 1.05
C ALA A 305 9.78 3.25 0.47
N MET A 306 9.64 3.19 -0.85
CA MET A 306 8.41 3.48 -1.58
C MET A 306 7.83 4.86 -1.23
N LYS A 307 8.71 5.87 -1.18
CA LYS A 307 8.44 7.28 -0.80
C LYS A 307 8.01 7.49 0.66
N MET A 308 8.08 6.47 1.50
CA MET A 308 7.87 6.60 2.94
C MET A 308 9.20 6.56 3.69
N PHE A 309 9.38 7.54 4.57
CA PHE A 309 10.54 7.66 5.45
C PHE A 309 10.18 7.13 6.83
N ALA A 310 10.82 6.03 7.23
CA ALA A 310 10.61 5.39 8.53
C ALA A 310 11.81 5.67 9.45
N PRO A 311 11.63 6.42 10.55
CA PRO A 311 12.65 6.56 11.58
C PRO A 311 12.97 5.20 12.21
N PHE A 312 14.25 4.83 12.23
CA PHE A 312 14.71 3.58 12.81
C PHE A 312 15.25 3.80 14.23
N ARG A 313 14.73 3.01 15.17
CA ARG A 313 15.11 2.97 16.59
C ARG A 313 15.47 1.55 16.97
N LEU A 314 16.26 1.37 18.03
CA LEU A 314 16.55 0.01 18.54
C LEU A 314 15.29 -0.67 19.06
N THR A 315 14.35 0.09 19.64
CA THR A 315 13.03 -0.43 20.06
C THR A 315 12.18 -0.97 18.91
N SER A 316 12.46 -0.58 17.66
CA SER A 316 11.78 -1.13 16.47
C SER A 316 12.21 -2.55 16.13
N CYS A 317 13.26 -3.08 16.78
CA CYS A 317 13.71 -4.46 16.57
C CYS A 317 12.98 -5.41 17.52
N ALA A 318 12.24 -6.37 16.95
CA ALA A 318 11.61 -7.45 17.69
C ALA A 318 12.54 -8.66 17.79
N GLY A 319 12.64 -9.26 18.97
CA GLY A 319 13.32 -10.53 19.21
C GLY A 319 12.32 -11.66 19.48
N ALA A 320 12.86 -12.87 19.67
CA ALA A 320 12.12 -14.12 19.97
C ALA A 320 10.99 -14.00 21.01
N SER A 321 11.20 -13.16 22.02
CA SER A 321 10.45 -13.14 23.28
C SER A 321 10.07 -11.72 23.69
N GLY A 322 10.03 -10.78 22.75
CA GLY A 322 9.68 -9.38 22.98
C GLY A 322 10.77 -8.41 22.51
N ALA A 323 10.96 -7.31 23.24
CA ALA A 323 11.94 -6.28 22.90
C ALA A 323 13.36 -6.86 22.80
N LEU A 324 13.99 -6.70 21.64
CA LEU A 324 15.35 -7.21 21.41
C LEU A 324 16.38 -6.43 22.23
N TYR A 325 16.25 -5.11 22.34
CA TYR A 325 17.14 -4.29 23.14
C TYR A 325 16.47 -3.88 24.46
N PRO A 326 17.09 -4.10 25.64
CA PRO A 326 16.47 -3.80 26.93
C PRO A 326 16.14 -2.30 27.09
N ALA A 327 14.95 -2.01 27.61
CA ALA A 327 14.52 -0.64 27.91
C ALA A 327 15.47 0.03 28.93
N GLY A 328 15.80 1.30 28.69
CA GLY A 328 16.70 2.10 29.55
C GLY A 328 18.19 1.77 29.41
N GLN A 329 18.58 0.78 28.60
CA GLN A 329 19.97 0.50 28.29
C GLN A 329 20.49 1.53 27.28
N ARG A 330 21.63 2.16 27.59
CA ARG A 330 22.33 3.07 26.65
C ARG A 330 23.42 2.34 25.89
N TYR A 331 23.67 2.78 24.67
CA TYR A 331 24.68 2.20 23.78
C TYR A 331 25.58 3.26 23.19
N ARG A 332 26.84 2.91 22.90
CA ARG A 332 27.74 3.73 22.10
C ARG A 332 27.79 3.22 20.67
N ILE A 333 27.72 4.13 19.69
CA ILE A 333 27.92 3.80 18.28
C ILE A 333 29.41 3.63 18.01
N ASN A 334 29.87 2.39 17.86
CA ASN A 334 31.28 2.11 17.54
C ASN A 334 31.54 2.18 16.03
N ARG A 335 30.57 1.77 15.21
CA ARG A 335 30.71 1.77 13.74
C ARG A 335 29.38 2.05 13.05
N ILE A 336 29.48 2.72 11.90
CA ILE A 336 28.40 2.89 10.92
C ILE A 336 28.89 2.22 9.64
N ASN A 337 28.16 1.21 9.17
CA ASN A 337 28.61 0.31 8.12
C ASN A 337 28.03 0.65 6.74
N VAL A 338 27.13 1.62 6.67
CA VAL A 338 26.37 1.99 5.47
C VAL A 338 26.56 3.47 5.17
N SER A 339 26.73 3.80 3.88
CA SER A 339 26.85 5.18 3.42
C SER A 339 25.48 5.85 3.28
N ASN A 340 25.41 7.17 3.49
CA ASN A 340 24.17 7.93 3.27
C ASN A 340 23.70 7.81 1.80
N GLY A 341 22.43 7.45 1.59
CA GLY A 341 21.84 7.19 0.28
C GLY A 341 22.10 5.79 -0.28
N GLN A 342 22.75 4.90 0.48
CA GLN A 342 23.00 3.52 0.05
C GLN A 342 21.75 2.65 0.25
N GLN A 343 21.45 1.80 -0.73
CA GLN A 343 20.42 0.76 -0.59
C GLN A 343 20.90 -0.33 0.37
N VAL A 344 20.03 -0.75 1.27
CA VAL A 344 20.20 -1.86 2.20
C VAL A 344 19.06 -2.86 2.01
N ASN A 345 19.33 -4.13 2.27
CA ASN A 345 18.35 -5.20 2.36
C ASN A 345 18.09 -5.54 3.82
N GLU A 346 16.96 -6.20 4.09
CA GLU A 346 16.71 -6.81 5.40
C GLU A 346 17.89 -7.73 5.80
N GLY A 347 18.35 -7.57 7.04
CA GLY A 347 19.50 -8.30 7.58
C GLY A 347 20.88 -7.67 7.30
N ASP A 348 20.97 -6.63 6.48
CA ASP A 348 22.25 -5.93 6.25
C ASP A 348 22.73 -5.23 7.54
N LEU A 349 24.04 -5.28 7.81
CA LEU A 349 24.63 -4.65 8.99
C LEU A 349 24.64 -3.12 8.85
N LEU A 350 23.84 -2.43 9.67
CA LEU A 350 23.77 -0.95 9.70
C LEU A 350 24.80 -0.35 10.65
N PHE A 351 24.79 -0.82 11.91
CA PHE A 351 25.62 -0.28 12.98
C PHE A 351 26.29 -1.40 13.79
N VAL A 352 27.41 -1.05 14.42
CA VAL A 352 27.97 -1.83 15.54
C VAL A 352 27.89 -0.95 16.78
N ILE A 353 27.23 -1.46 17.81
CA ILE A 353 26.99 -0.74 19.07
C ILE A 353 27.55 -1.50 20.26
N GLU A 354 27.90 -0.79 21.32
CA GLU A 354 28.39 -1.38 22.58
C GLU A 354 27.54 -0.92 23.77
N PRO A 355 27.06 -1.83 24.63
CA PRO A 355 26.29 -1.45 25.81
C PRO A 355 27.17 -0.67 26.79
N LEU A 356 26.68 0.48 27.23
CA LEU A 356 27.32 1.26 28.29
C LEU A 356 26.98 0.65 29.65
N ALA A 357 27.96 0.63 30.56
CA ALA A 357 27.68 0.24 31.94
C ALA A 357 26.60 1.17 32.52
N ALA A 358 25.62 0.61 33.23
CA ALA A 358 24.63 1.41 33.95
C ALA A 358 25.38 2.40 34.86
N GLU A 359 25.06 3.69 34.75
CA GLU A 359 25.62 4.66 35.68
C GLU A 359 25.28 4.21 37.11
N PRO A 360 26.24 4.17 38.04
CA PRO A 360 25.92 3.90 39.42
C PRO A 360 24.95 4.99 39.88
N GLY A 361 23.71 4.58 40.19
CA GLY A 361 22.68 5.48 40.66
C GLY A 361 23.15 6.29 41.88
N PRO A 362 22.56 7.48 42.11
CA PRO A 362 22.98 8.40 43.16
C PRO A 362 22.95 7.82 44.58
#